data_AF-A0A0R0FC70-F1
#
_entry.id   AF-A0A0R0FC70-F1
#
_cell.length_a   1.000
_cell.length_b   1.000
_cell.length_c   1.000
_cell.angle_alpha   90.00
_cell.angle_beta   90.00
_cell.angle_gamma   90.00
#
_symmetry.space_group_name_H-M   'P 1'
#
loop_
_entity.id
_entity.type
_entity.pdbx_description
1 polymer ?
#
loop_
_entity_poly.entity_id
_entity_poly.type
_entity_poly.pdbx_seq_one_letter_code
_entity_poly.pdbx_strand_id
1 'polypeptide(L)'
;MDAPNPSSSGASPFLANLPSRGLFSSTVVSSNPGGMRVYVCNHDTSPPEGQHIKTNQQNILIRSLTLKKQKGDSSSKDGSDGSRKRNAEKGLERASAKKTNNQINSRQEGSNSQTTTRDFHHLTVERLRALLKSKGLSTKGKKEELITRLKDATG
;
A
#
# COMPACT_ATOMS: atom_id res chain seq x y z
N MET A 1 37.08 17.31 -52.52
CA MET A 1 36.59 17.82 -51.22
C MET A 1 35.36 17.01 -50.88
N ASP A 2 35.54 15.87 -50.22
CA ASP A 2 34.45 14.97 -49.87
C ASP A 2 33.73 15.50 -48.63
N ALA A 3 32.41 15.71 -48.74
CA ALA A 3 31.57 16.18 -47.66
C ALA A 3 31.34 15.07 -46.62
N PRO A 4 31.33 15.38 -45.30
CA PRO A 4 31.02 14.39 -44.28
C PRO A 4 29.53 14.05 -44.33
N ASN A 5 29.24 12.76 -44.52
CA ASN A 5 27.88 12.22 -44.61
C ASN A 5 27.15 12.36 -43.25
N PRO A 6 26.06 13.16 -43.13
CA PRO A 6 25.34 13.35 -41.86
C PRO A 6 24.39 12.18 -41.60
N SER A 7 24.93 10.99 -41.42
CA SER A 7 24.16 9.76 -41.18
C SER A 7 23.97 9.43 -39.69
N SER A 8 24.18 10.38 -38.78
CA SER A 8 24.03 10.14 -37.32
C SER A 8 22.74 10.70 -36.71
N SER A 9 21.72 11.04 -37.50
CA SER A 9 20.41 11.46 -36.99
C SER A 9 19.52 10.25 -36.69
N GLY A 10 19.88 9.48 -35.67
CA GLY A 10 19.14 8.28 -35.26
C GLY A 10 19.35 7.93 -33.79
N ALA A 11 18.66 6.90 -33.31
CA ALA A 11 18.80 6.42 -31.92
C ALA A 11 20.10 5.64 -31.66
N SER A 12 20.93 5.41 -32.69
CA SER A 12 22.19 4.65 -32.60
C SER A 12 23.15 5.07 -31.48
N PRO A 13 23.37 6.36 -31.13
CA PRO A 13 24.27 6.73 -30.05
C PRO A 13 23.73 6.34 -28.66
N PHE A 14 22.42 6.16 -28.51
CA PHE A 14 21.78 5.72 -27.26
C PHE A 14 21.71 4.20 -27.12
N LEU A 15 22.03 3.47 -28.19
CA LEU A 15 22.02 2.00 -28.24
C LEU A 15 23.44 1.40 -28.27
N ALA A 16 24.48 2.23 -28.20
CA ALA A 16 25.85 1.77 -28.08
C ALA A 16 26.12 1.19 -26.67
N ASN A 17 27.07 0.25 -26.58
CA ASN A 17 27.53 -0.34 -25.31
C ASN A 17 26.46 -1.08 -24.50
N LEU A 18 25.54 -1.79 -25.17
CA LEU A 18 24.63 -2.69 -24.47
C LEU A 18 25.41 -3.78 -23.71
N PRO A 19 24.95 -4.20 -22.52
CA PRO A 19 25.61 -5.24 -21.75
C PRO A 19 25.73 -6.55 -22.53
N SER A 20 26.95 -6.98 -22.84
CA SER A 20 27.23 -8.26 -23.48
C SER A 20 27.28 -9.38 -22.43
N ARG A 21 26.15 -10.05 -22.18
CA ARG A 21 26.08 -11.23 -21.31
C ARG A 21 26.14 -12.58 -22.04
N GLY A 22 26.35 -12.58 -23.36
CA GLY A 22 26.26 -13.79 -24.19
C GLY A 22 27.25 -13.82 -25.36
N LEU A 23 27.38 -15.01 -25.97
CA LEU A 23 28.32 -15.32 -27.06
C LEU A 23 27.66 -15.30 -28.46
N PHE A 24 26.67 -14.42 -28.67
CA PHE A 24 25.95 -14.31 -29.94
C PHE A 24 26.76 -13.56 -31.01
N SER A 25 27.99 -14.03 -31.28
CA SER A 25 28.89 -13.47 -32.30
C SER A 25 28.68 -14.12 -33.67
N SER A 26 28.02 -15.28 -33.72
CA SER A 26 27.72 -16.00 -34.96
C SER A 26 26.23 -15.90 -35.28
N THR A 27 25.92 -15.44 -36.50
CA THR A 27 24.57 -15.39 -37.05
C THR A 27 24.15 -16.71 -37.70
N VAL A 28 25.00 -17.73 -37.66
CA VAL A 28 24.74 -19.01 -38.30
C VAL A 28 23.66 -19.75 -37.53
N VAL A 29 22.50 -19.92 -38.16
CA VAL A 29 21.39 -20.71 -37.64
C VAL A 29 21.87 -22.14 -37.45
N SER A 30 21.88 -22.62 -36.19
CA SER A 30 22.24 -24.00 -35.84
C SER A 30 21.51 -24.99 -36.74
N SER A 31 22.26 -25.87 -37.40
CA SER A 31 21.77 -26.85 -38.38
C SER A 31 20.88 -27.96 -37.79
N ASN A 32 20.62 -27.93 -36.48
CA ASN A 32 19.68 -28.83 -35.82
C ASN A 32 18.36 -28.09 -35.55
N PRO A 33 17.32 -28.26 -36.40
CA PRO A 33 15.97 -27.78 -36.12
C PRO A 33 15.25 -28.62 -35.05
N GLY A 34 15.93 -29.65 -34.51
CA GLY A 34 15.45 -30.40 -33.36
C GLY A 34 15.43 -29.47 -32.15
N GLY A 35 14.22 -29.07 -31.75
CA GLY A 35 13.97 -28.20 -30.61
C GLY A 35 14.54 -28.72 -29.28
N MET A 36 14.21 -28.05 -28.18
CA MET A 36 14.74 -28.40 -26.87
C MET A 36 14.59 -29.90 -26.58
N ARG A 37 15.72 -30.58 -26.36
CA ARG A 37 15.73 -32.03 -26.13
C ARG A 37 15.01 -32.36 -24.83
N VAL A 38 14.23 -33.44 -24.83
CA VAL A 38 13.60 -33.97 -23.62
C VAL A 38 14.68 -34.42 -22.66
N TYR A 39 14.66 -33.90 -21.43
CA TYR A 39 15.53 -34.37 -20.36
C TYR A 39 14.99 -35.67 -19.79
N VAL A 40 15.83 -36.71 -19.77
CA VAL A 40 15.52 -38.01 -19.16
C VAL A 40 16.47 -38.20 -17.98
N CYS A 41 15.90 -38.34 -16.79
CA CYS A 41 16.66 -38.52 -15.56
C CYS A 41 17.18 -39.97 -15.47
N ASN A 42 18.50 -40.15 -15.39
CA ASN A 42 19.13 -41.46 -15.16
C ASN A 42 19.47 -41.70 -13.67
N HIS A 43 19.15 -40.74 -12.82
CA HIS A 43 19.36 -40.75 -11.38
C HIS A 43 18.05 -40.43 -10.65
N ASP A 44 18.00 -40.76 -9.36
CA ASP A 44 16.88 -40.38 -8.50
C ASP A 44 16.74 -38.85 -8.45
N THR A 45 15.51 -38.38 -8.66
CA THR A 45 15.12 -36.98 -8.58
C THR A 45 14.21 -36.70 -7.40
N SER A 46 14.20 -37.60 -6.41
CA SER A 46 13.54 -37.34 -5.14
C SER A 46 14.08 -36.05 -4.51
N PRO A 47 13.23 -35.24 -3.86
CA PRO A 47 13.68 -34.05 -3.14
C PRO A 47 14.72 -34.42 -2.07
N PRO A 48 15.69 -33.53 -1.77
CA PRO A 48 16.66 -33.75 -0.71
C PRO A 48 16.00 -34.07 0.63
N GLU A 49 16.57 -35.03 1.36
CA GLU A 49 16.02 -35.50 2.62
C GLU A 49 15.91 -34.37 3.66
N GLY A 50 14.77 -34.29 4.33
CA GLY A 50 14.46 -33.26 5.34
C GLY A 50 13.76 -32.02 4.79
N GLN A 51 13.85 -31.71 3.49
CA GLN A 51 13.18 -30.53 2.93
C GLN A 51 11.75 -30.86 2.47
N HIS A 52 10.76 -30.37 3.22
CA HIS A 52 9.35 -30.60 2.93
C HIS A 52 8.62 -29.29 2.69
N ILE A 53 7.96 -29.17 1.53
CA ILE A 53 7.06 -28.04 1.25
C ILE A 53 5.71 -28.37 1.88
N LYS A 54 5.32 -27.61 2.92
CA LYS A 54 4.03 -27.76 3.59
C LYS A 54 3.23 -26.46 3.51
N THR A 55 1.96 -26.59 3.15
CA THR A 55 1.01 -25.47 3.20
C THR A 55 0.29 -25.48 4.54
N ASN A 56 0.29 -24.33 5.23
CA ASN A 56 -0.46 -24.22 6.47
C ASN A 56 -1.96 -24.16 6.16
N GLN A 57 -2.69 -25.13 6.70
CA GLN A 57 -4.11 -25.38 6.44
C GLN A 57 -5.06 -24.42 7.18
N GLN A 58 -4.55 -23.63 8.11
CA GLN A 58 -5.36 -22.68 8.86
C GLN A 58 -5.77 -21.51 7.97
N ASN A 59 -7.08 -21.22 7.95
CA ASN A 59 -7.63 -20.06 7.26
C ASN A 59 -6.92 -18.76 7.68
N ILE A 60 -6.63 -17.90 6.70
CA ILE A 60 -5.87 -16.66 6.88
C ILE A 60 -6.50 -15.70 7.90
N LEU A 61 -7.84 -15.65 7.99
CA LEU A 61 -8.55 -14.81 8.94
C LEU A 61 -8.34 -15.30 10.36
N ILE A 62 -8.52 -16.61 10.59
CA ILE A 62 -8.33 -17.24 11.90
C ILE A 62 -6.90 -17.02 12.35
N ARG A 63 -5.90 -17.27 11.47
CA ARG A 63 -4.49 -17.04 11.79
C ARG A 63 -4.23 -15.60 12.22
N SER A 64 -4.75 -14.64 11.46
CA SER A 64 -4.57 -13.21 11.73
C SER A 64 -5.17 -12.80 13.08
N LEU A 65 -6.38 -13.29 13.38
CA LEU A 65 -7.05 -13.02 14.66
C LEU A 65 -6.32 -13.70 15.83
N THR A 66 -5.83 -14.94 15.66
CA THR A 66 -5.06 -15.63 16.71
C THR A 66 -3.73 -14.93 17.02
N LEU A 67 -3.02 -14.46 15.99
CA LEU A 67 -1.78 -13.68 16.16
C LEU A 67 -2.05 -12.35 16.86
N LYS A 68 -3.16 -11.67 16.51
CA LYS A 68 -3.59 -10.43 17.18
C LYS A 68 -3.95 -10.66 18.65
N LYS A 69 -4.64 -11.76 18.96
CA LYS A 69 -5.01 -12.15 20.33
C LYS A 69 -3.78 -12.38 21.19
N GLN A 70 -2.80 -13.15 20.69
CA GLN A 70 -1.56 -13.43 21.43
C GLN A 70 -0.75 -12.16 21.74
N LYS A 71 -0.72 -11.20 20.81
CA LYS A 71 -0.02 -9.92 21.02
C LYS A 71 -0.72 -8.98 22.01
N GLY A 72 -2.03 -9.12 22.19
CA GLY A 72 -2.81 -8.32 23.16
C GLY A 72 -2.80 -8.86 24.59
N ASP A 73 -2.48 -10.14 24.78
CA ASP A 73 -2.40 -10.79 26.10
C ASP A 73 -0.99 -10.67 26.70
N SER A 74 0.05 -10.56 25.85
CA SER A 74 1.44 -10.38 26.27
C SER A 74 1.87 -8.92 26.44
N SER A 75 0.98 -7.93 26.24
CA SER A 75 1.29 -6.53 26.53
C SER A 75 0.95 -6.18 27.97
N SER A 76 1.71 -6.76 28.91
CA SER A 76 1.91 -6.15 30.22
C SER A 76 2.68 -4.84 30.03
N LYS A 77 1.91 -3.75 29.92
CA LYS A 77 2.26 -2.35 30.21
C LYS A 77 3.74 -2.05 30.40
N ASP A 78 4.43 -1.66 29.33
CA ASP A 78 5.44 -0.61 29.42
C ASP A 78 5.54 0.14 28.07
N GLY A 79 5.75 1.44 28.14
CA GLY A 79 6.15 2.27 27.00
C GLY A 79 5.02 2.73 26.06
N SER A 80 4.39 3.85 26.43
CA SER A 80 4.09 4.89 25.44
C SER A 80 5.42 5.32 24.81
N ASP A 81 5.72 4.94 23.58
CA ASP A 81 6.45 5.85 22.69
C ASP A 81 6.26 5.52 21.22
N GLY A 82 5.95 6.56 20.45
CA GLY A 82 5.89 6.47 19.01
C GLY A 82 7.31 6.43 18.45
N SER A 83 7.57 5.54 17.48
CA SER A 83 8.61 5.81 16.50
C SER A 83 8.50 4.97 15.22
N ARG A 84 8.01 5.66 14.18
CA ARG A 84 8.68 5.88 12.88
C ARG A 84 9.05 4.66 12.04
N LYS A 85 8.41 4.58 10.85
CA LYS A 85 8.99 4.23 9.52
C LYS A 85 7.86 4.25 8.47
N ARG A 86 7.79 5.05 7.40
CA ARG A 86 8.56 6.17 6.83
C ARG A 86 7.55 7.02 6.04
N ASN A 87 7.56 8.34 6.23
CA ASN A 87 6.92 9.28 5.32
C ASN A 87 7.85 9.42 4.10
N ALA A 88 7.43 8.94 2.94
CA ALA A 88 8.12 9.23 1.68
C ALA A 88 7.66 10.61 1.22
N GLU A 89 8.61 11.53 1.25
CA GLU A 89 8.52 12.88 0.74
C GLU A 89 8.10 12.88 -0.74
N LYS A 90 7.25 13.85 -1.10
CA LYS A 90 6.68 14.02 -2.44
C LYS A 90 7.72 14.67 -3.35
N GLY A 91 7.93 14.11 -4.55
CA GLY A 91 8.69 14.77 -5.61
C GLY A 91 8.23 14.40 -7.02
N LEU A 92 7.27 15.18 -7.55
CA LEU A 92 7.06 15.61 -8.96
C LEU A 92 6.90 14.47 -10.02
N GLU A 93 5.77 14.32 -10.71
CA GLU A 93 5.28 15.22 -11.74
C GLU A 93 3.80 14.89 -12.06
N ARG A 94 2.88 15.85 -11.84
CA ARG A 94 1.61 15.89 -12.56
C ARG A 94 1.68 17.09 -13.50
N ALA A 95 1.68 16.79 -14.79
CA ALA A 95 1.60 17.80 -15.83
C ALA A 95 0.25 18.55 -15.76
N SER A 96 0.39 19.88 -15.79
CA SER A 96 -0.50 20.89 -16.39
C SER A 96 -1.72 21.43 -15.63
N ALA A 97 -1.84 22.76 -15.78
CA ALA A 97 -2.98 23.66 -15.60
C ALA A 97 -3.30 24.24 -14.20
N LYS A 98 -2.63 25.38 -13.93
CA LYS A 98 -3.00 26.57 -13.14
C LYS A 98 -4.48 26.70 -12.71
N LYS A 99 -4.70 26.97 -11.42
CA LYS A 99 -5.31 28.23 -10.90
C LYS A 99 -5.14 28.35 -9.37
N THR A 100 -4.22 29.26 -9.00
CA THR A 100 -4.19 30.19 -7.85
C THR A 100 -5.14 29.96 -6.65
N ASN A 101 -4.60 29.91 -5.42
CA ASN A 101 -4.56 31.08 -4.51
C ASN A 101 -4.07 30.69 -3.09
N ASN A 102 -2.97 31.33 -2.67
CA ASN A 102 -2.47 31.69 -1.34
C ASN A 102 -2.97 30.95 -0.07
N GLN A 103 -2.03 30.34 0.68
CA GLN A 103 -1.28 30.92 1.82
C GLN A 103 -2.10 30.91 3.13
N ILE A 104 -1.72 30.05 4.09
CA ILE A 104 -0.93 30.37 5.30
C ILE A 104 -1.79 30.93 6.44
N ASN A 105 -1.45 30.48 7.65
CA ASN A 105 -1.93 30.84 8.99
C ASN A 105 -3.04 29.94 9.54
N SER A 106 -3.04 29.57 10.81
CA SER A 106 -2.04 29.64 11.88
C SER A 106 -2.61 28.77 13.00
N ARG A 107 -1.74 28.23 13.85
CA ARG A 107 -2.15 27.69 15.13
C ARG A 107 -2.90 28.78 15.91
N GLN A 108 -4.10 28.49 16.39
CA GLN A 108 -4.73 29.25 17.46
C GLN A 108 -5.55 28.28 18.32
N GLU A 109 -5.06 28.08 19.55
CA GLU A 109 -5.89 27.64 20.66
C GLU A 109 -6.94 28.71 20.97
N GLY A 110 -8.14 28.30 21.38
CA GLY A 110 -9.11 29.18 22.03
C GLY A 110 -10.56 29.00 21.57
N SER A 111 -11.31 28.20 22.35
CA SER A 111 -12.69 28.45 22.83
C SER A 111 -13.67 29.25 21.94
N ASN A 112 -14.69 28.59 21.37
CA ASN A 112 -16.12 28.73 21.73
C ASN A 112 -17.06 28.09 20.68
N SER A 113 -17.81 27.07 21.12
CA SER A 113 -19.26 26.91 20.94
C SER A 113 -19.91 27.24 19.59
N GLN A 114 -19.51 26.64 18.46
CA GLN A 114 -20.37 26.67 17.26
C GLN A 114 -20.09 25.64 16.13
N THR A 115 -19.55 24.45 16.42
CA THR A 115 -19.27 23.45 15.36
C THR A 115 -19.74 22.03 15.63
N THR A 116 -20.31 21.72 16.80
CA THR A 116 -20.67 20.35 17.20
C THR A 116 -21.77 19.70 16.32
N THR A 117 -22.54 20.48 15.57
CA THR A 117 -23.70 19.99 14.83
C THR A 117 -23.34 19.30 13.50
N ARG A 118 -22.21 19.66 12.87
CA ARG A 118 -21.80 19.08 11.57
C ARG A 118 -21.00 17.80 11.71
N ASP A 119 -20.37 17.59 12.86
CA ASP A 119 -19.41 16.49 13.03
C ASP A 119 -20.08 15.12 13.23
N PHE A 120 -21.35 15.06 13.65
CA PHE A 120 -22.03 13.79 13.95
C PHE A 120 -22.21 12.89 12.73
N HIS A 121 -22.32 13.42 11.51
CA HIS A 121 -22.45 12.60 10.30
C HIS A 121 -21.19 11.79 9.99
N HIS A 122 -20.01 12.31 10.37
CA HIS A 122 -18.71 11.67 10.16
C HIS A 122 -18.38 10.63 11.24
N LEU A 123 -19.19 10.53 12.30
CA LEU A 123 -19.00 9.54 13.35
C LEU A 123 -19.58 8.18 12.96
N THR A 124 -18.94 7.13 13.45
CA THR A 124 -19.45 5.75 13.36
C THR A 124 -20.63 5.55 14.31
N VAL A 125 -21.48 4.56 14.02
CA VAL A 125 -22.64 4.22 14.86
C VAL A 125 -22.23 3.88 16.30
N GLU A 126 -21.08 3.23 16.48
CA GLU A 126 -20.53 2.93 17.81
C GLU A 126 -20.20 4.20 18.60
N ARG A 127 -19.55 5.18 17.95
CA ARG A 127 -19.23 6.47 18.58
C ARG A 127 -20.50 7.26 18.91
N LEU A 128 -21.50 7.24 18.03
CA LEU A 128 -22.80 7.86 18.27
C LEU A 128 -23.54 7.21 19.45
N ARG A 129 -23.55 5.88 19.54
CA ARG A 129 -24.14 5.15 20.68
C ARG A 129 -23.41 5.43 21.99
N ALA A 130 -22.08 5.54 21.97
CA ALA A 130 -21.29 5.88 23.14
C ALA A 130 -21.65 7.28 23.67
N LEU A 131 -21.78 8.27 22.77
CA LEU A 131 -22.18 9.64 23.13
C LEU A 131 -23.61 9.70 23.69
N LEU A 132 -24.55 8.94 23.10
CA LEU A 132 -25.91 8.83 23.62
C LEU A 132 -25.93 8.16 25.00
N LYS A 133 -25.16 7.08 25.19
CA LYS A 133 -25.05 6.38 26.48
C LYS A 133 -24.45 7.28 27.55
N SER A 134 -23.43 8.08 27.24
CA SER A 134 -22.86 9.05 28.19
C SER A 134 -23.84 10.16 28.57
N LYS A 135 -24.78 10.49 27.67
CA LYS A 135 -25.86 11.45 27.94
C LYS A 135 -27.12 10.82 28.54
N GLY A 136 -27.11 9.51 28.82
CA GLY A 136 -28.29 8.79 29.34
C GLY A 136 -29.45 8.66 28.34
N LEU A 137 -29.19 8.83 27.04
CA LEU A 137 -30.19 8.79 25.97
C LEU A 137 -30.28 7.40 25.33
N SER A 138 -31.44 7.10 24.74
CA SER A 138 -31.69 5.83 24.07
C SER A 138 -30.74 5.61 22.89
N THR A 139 -30.11 4.43 22.84
CA THR A 139 -29.13 3.99 21.81
C THR A 139 -29.77 3.17 20.68
N LYS A 140 -31.10 3.04 20.67
CA LYS A 140 -31.86 2.33 19.65
C LYS A 140 -32.25 3.26 18.49
N GLY A 141 -32.21 2.69 17.28
CA GLY A 141 -32.57 3.40 16.04
C GLY A 141 -31.55 3.24 14.91
N LYS A 142 -31.89 3.80 13.75
CA LYS A 142 -31.00 3.95 12.58
C LYS A 142 -29.96 5.05 12.84
N LYS A 143 -28.86 5.09 12.06
CA LYS A 143 -27.77 6.08 12.23
C LYS A 143 -28.29 7.52 12.28
N GLU A 144 -29.20 7.88 11.37
CA GLU A 144 -29.79 9.23 11.32
C GLU A 144 -30.59 9.57 12.58
N GLU A 145 -31.36 8.62 13.12
CA GLU A 145 -32.11 8.83 14.37
C GLU A 145 -31.18 9.08 15.57
N LEU A 146 -30.01 8.43 15.60
CA LEU A 146 -29.00 8.68 16.63
C LEU A 146 -28.36 10.07 16.48
N ILE A 147 -28.15 10.52 15.25
CA ILE A 147 -27.60 11.85 14.94
C ILE A 147 -28.60 12.93 15.33
N THR A 148 -29.87 12.80 14.91
CA THR A 148 -30.93 13.76 15.28
C THR A 148 -31.05 13.87 16.79
N ARG A 149 -31.10 12.74 17.51
CA ARG A 149 -31.18 12.73 18.97
C ARG A 149 -29.97 13.37 19.66
N LEU A 150 -28.77 13.22 19.08
CA LEU A 150 -27.58 13.91 19.58
C LEU A 150 -27.63 15.41 19.32
N LYS A 151 -28.13 15.83 18.16
CA LYS A 151 -28.31 17.24 17.80
C LYS A 151 -29.32 17.91 18.73
N ASP A 152 -30.48 17.28 18.95
CA ASP A 152 -31.53 17.75 19.86
C ASP A 152 -31.04 17.88 21.31
N ALA A 153 -30.11 17.02 21.74
CA ALA A 153 -29.53 17.07 23.08
C ALA A 153 -28.29 17.98 23.20
N THR A 154 -27.89 18.66 22.12
CA THR A 154 -26.77 19.62 22.09
C THR A 154 -27.16 21.03 21.66
N GLY A 155 -28.35 21.21 21.10
CA GLY A 155 -28.99 22.51 20.91
C GLY A 155 -29.72 22.92 22.18
#